data_AF-A0A242LFE6-F1
#
_entry.id   AF-A0A242LFE6-F1
#
_cell.length_a   1.000
_cell.length_b   1.000
_cell.length_c   1.000
_cell.angle_alpha   90.00
_cell.angle_beta   90.00
_cell.angle_gamma   90.00
#
_symmetry.space_group_name_H-M   'P 1'
#
loop_
_entity.id
_entity.type
_entity.pdbx_description
1 polymer ?
#
loop_
_entity_poly.entity_id
_entity_poly.type
_entity_poly.pdbx_seq_one_letter_code
_entity_poly.pdbx_strand_id
1 'polypeptide(L)' 'MKAYQLKQLDRQYEIHMQAWATVMAGQTRKGKPVFRTFDKFFDYRKAEEKILGRQKRTSPDKEKLQNWIVNFNS' A
#
# COMPACT_ATOMS: atom_id res chain seq x y z
N MET A 1 6.28 22.83 3.93
CA MET A 1 5.63 21.64 4.54
C MET A 1 5.58 20.43 3.60
N LYS A 2 4.97 20.53 2.41
CA LYS A 2 4.80 19.38 1.49
C LYS A 2 6.11 18.79 0.96
N ALA A 3 7.05 19.63 0.52
CA ALA A 3 8.38 19.18 0.09
C ALA A 3 9.16 18.46 1.20
N TYR A 4 9.03 18.91 2.44
CA TYR A 4 9.61 18.23 3.60
C TYR A 4 8.97 16.85 3.84
N GLN A 5 7.64 16.74 3.74
CA GLN A 5 6.95 15.45 3.84
C GLN A 5 7.35 14.48 2.73
N LEU A 6 7.52 14.96 1.50
CA LEU A 6 8.01 14.14 0.39
C LEU A 6 9.45 13.66 0.62
N LYS A 7 10.34 14.55 1.08
CA LYS A 7 11.70 14.16 1.46
C LYS A 7 11.72 13.10 2.57
N GLN A 8 10.80 13.21 3.53
CA GLN A 8 10.66 12.21 4.58
C GLN A 8 10.10 10.89 4.02
N LEU A 9 9.21 10.93 3.04
CA LEU A 9 8.70 9.74 2.35
C LEU A 9 9.83 9.01 1.60
N ASP A 10 10.71 9.75 0.91
CA ASP A 10 11.88 9.15 0.23
C ASP A 10 12.79 8.44 1.23
N ARG A 11 13.03 9.05 2.40
CA ARG A 11 13.78 8.41 3.48
C ARG A 11 13.08 7.14 3.98
N GLN A 12 11.75 7.15 4.11
CA GLN A 12 11.01 5.95 4.50
C GLN A 12 11.13 4.86 3.45
N TYR A 13 11.09 5.20 2.16
CA TYR A 13 11.29 4.25 1.08
C TYR A 13 12.62 3.51 1.21
N GLU A 14 13.72 4.22 1.45
CA GLU A 14 15.04 3.62 1.63
C GLU A 14 15.08 2.66 2.83
N ILE A 15 14.52 3.07 3.97
CA ILE A 15 14.44 2.24 5.18
C ILE A 15 13.62 0.97 4.91
N HIS A 16 12.47 1.10 4.26
CA HIS A 16 11.64 -0.05 3.92
C HIS A 16 12.35 -0.98 2.93
N MET A 17 13.08 -0.43 1.96
CA MET A 17 13.85 -1.22 0.99
C MET A 17 14.94 -2.03 1.69
N GLN A 18 15.65 -1.44 2.66
CA GLN A 18 16.63 -2.16 3.47
C GLN A 18 16.00 -3.28 4.30
N ALA A 19 14.86 -3.01 4.95
CA ALA A 19 14.13 -4.01 5.71
C ALA A 19 13.66 -5.16 4.81
N TRP A 20 13.12 -4.84 3.63
CA TRP A 20 12.72 -5.83 2.63
C TRP A 20 13.88 -6.69 2.15
N ALA A 21 15.02 -6.09 1.83
CA ALA A 21 16.22 -6.82 1.44
C ALA A 21 16.67 -7.80 2.53
N THR A 22 16.61 -7.39 3.80
CA THR A 22 16.94 -8.24 4.95
C THR A 22 15.98 -9.43 5.07
N VAL A 23 14.67 -9.17 4.96
CA VAL A 23 13.64 -10.22 4.97
C VAL A 23 13.87 -11.21 3.84
N MET A 24 14.13 -10.73 2.63
CA MET A 24 14.34 -11.57 1.45
C MET A 24 15.65 -12.35 1.50
N ALA A 25 16.72 -11.76 2.02
CA ALA A 25 17.99 -12.47 2.24
C ALA A 25 17.83 -13.64 3.23
N GLY A 26 16.96 -13.48 4.24
CA GLY A 26 16.61 -14.53 5.20
C GLY A 26 15.68 -15.62 4.65
N GLN A 27 15.09 -15.45 3.46
CA GLN A 27 14.21 -16.45 2.84
C GLN A 27 15.03 -17.61 2.23
N THR A 28 15.64 -18.46 3.05
CA THR A 28 16.26 -19.70 2.59
C THR A 28 15.32 -20.90 2.80
N ARG A 29 14.78 -21.40 1.68
CA ARG A 29 14.12 -22.69 1.43
C ARG A 29 12.90 -23.14 2.26
N LYS A 30 12.55 -22.56 3.42
CA LYS A 30 11.43 -23.06 4.27
C LYS A 30 10.33 -22.05 4.62
N GLY A 31 10.53 -20.75 4.38
CA GLY A 31 9.49 -19.72 4.53
C GLY A 31 9.12 -19.15 3.17
N LYS A 32 7.83 -18.92 2.92
CA LYS A 32 7.39 -18.02 1.85
C LYS A 32 7.21 -16.64 2.47
N PRO A 33 7.68 -15.56 1.84
CA PRO A 33 7.50 -14.23 2.40
C PRO A 33 6.01 -13.87 2.34
N VAL A 34 5.50 -13.27 3.42
CA VAL A 34 4.08 -12.86 3.54
C VAL A 34 3.71 -11.90 2.39
N PHE A 35 4.60 -10.97 2.11
CA PHE A 35 4.53 -10.12 0.93
C PHE A 35 5.43 -10.71 -0.15
N ARG A 36 4.95 -10.80 -1.40
CA ARG A 36 5.73 -11.37 -2.52
C ARG A 36 6.55 -10.32 -3.26
N THR A 37 6.17 -9.06 -3.15
CA THR A 37 6.81 -7.92 -3.81
C THR A 37 6.97 -6.78 -2.81
N PHE A 38 7.94 -5.92 -3.10
CA PHE A 38 8.17 -4.73 -2.29
C PHE A 38 6.94 -3.82 -2.22
N ASP A 39 6.24 -3.59 -3.34
CA ASP A 39 5.03 -2.74 -3.36
C ASP A 39 3.90 -3.23 -2.44
N LYS A 40 3.84 -4.55 -2.17
CA LYS A 40 2.88 -5.12 -1.22
C LYS A 40 3.33 -4.94 0.23
N PHE A 41 4.65 -4.87 0.47
CA PHE A 41 5.24 -4.56 1.77
C PHE A 41 5.18 -3.06 2.09
N PHE A 42 5.44 -2.20 1.09
CA PHE A 42 5.40 -0.75 1.21
C PHE A 42 4.91 -0.12 -0.10
N ASP A 43 3.71 0.47 -0.07
CA ASP A 43 3.10 1.15 -1.21
C ASP A 43 3.49 2.64 -1.20
N TYR A 44 4.61 2.97 -1.85
CA TYR A 44 5.11 4.34 -1.95
C TYR A 44 4.08 5.28 -2.60
N ARG A 45 3.44 4.83 -3.68
CA ARG A 45 2.47 5.67 -4.42
C ARG A 45 1.28 6.02 -3.55
N LYS A 46 0.74 5.08 -2.77
CA LYS A 46 -0.35 5.36 -1.84
C LYS A 46 0.06 6.36 -0.76
N ALA A 47 1.30 6.27 -0.27
CA ALA A 47 1.82 7.22 0.71
C ALA A 47 2.03 8.61 0.11
N GLU A 48 2.57 8.69 -1.11
CA GLU A 48 2.71 9.93 -1.88
C GLU A 48 1.35 10.58 -2.14
N GLU A 49 0.35 9.83 -2.62
CA GLU A 49 -1.01 10.31 -2.85
C GLU A 49 -1.65 10.89 -1.59
N LYS A 50 -1.38 10.28 -0.41
CA LYS A 50 -1.84 10.79 0.89
C LYS A 50 -1.23 12.16 1.21
N ILE A 51 0.08 12.33 0.98
CA ILE A 51 0.76 13.63 1.16
C ILE A 51 0.25 14.64 0.12
N LEU A 52 0.01 14.19 -1.10
CA LEU A 52 -0.49 15.04 -2.18
C LEU A 52 -1.93 15.47 -1.98
N GLY A 53 -2.69 14.81 -1.10
CA GLY A 53 -4.12 15.04 -0.88
C GLY A 53 -5.00 14.44 -1.98
N ARG A 54 -4.45 13.50 -2.76
CA ARG A 54 -5.09 12.87 -3.93
C ARG A 54 -5.80 11.56 -3.59
N GLN A 55 -6.08 11.30 -2.31
CA GLN A 55 -6.75 10.07 -1.91
C GLN A 55 -8.02 9.90 -2.75
N LYS A 56 -8.06 8.84 -3.56
CA LYS A 56 -9.30 8.37 -4.15
C LYS A 56 -10.26 8.15 -2.99
N ARG A 57 -11.28 9.00 -2.87
CA ARG A 57 -12.44 8.68 -2.05
C ARG A 57 -12.92 7.34 -2.60
N THR A 58 -12.73 6.27 -1.84
CA THR A 58 -13.53 5.07 -2.06
C THR A 58 -14.94 5.53 -1.79
N SER A 59 -15.66 5.89 -2.87
CA SER A 59 -17.03 6.32 -2.75
C SER A 59 -17.77 5.19 -2.03
N PRO A 60 -18.51 5.47 -0.94
CA PRO A 60 -19.34 4.46 -0.27
C PRO A 60 -20.34 3.77 -1.22
N ASP A 61 -20.48 4.30 -2.45
CA ASP A 61 -21.16 3.66 -3.57
C ASP A 61 -20.77 2.21 -3.85
N LYS A 62 -19.50 1.79 -3.72
CA LYS A 62 -19.17 0.39 -4.08
C LYS A 62 -19.85 -0.64 -3.19
N GLU A 63 -20.03 -0.31 -1.92
CA GLU A 63 -20.72 -1.15 -0.93
C GLU A 63 -22.24 -1.04 -1.09
N LYS A 64 -22.76 0.17 -1.35
CA LYS A 64 -24.18 0.40 -1.69
C LYS A 64 -24.60 -0.29 -2.99
N LEU A 65 -23.75 -0.29 -4.02
CA LEU A 65 -23.99 -0.97 -5.29
C LEU A 65 -23.95 -2.48 -5.14
N GLN A 66 -23.01 -3.02 -4.36
CA GLN A 66 -22.97 -4.45 -4.05
C GLN A 66 -24.24 -4.88 -3.29
N ASN A 67 -24.65 -4.12 -2.28
CA ASN A 67 -25.88 -4.40 -1.54
C ASN A 67 -27.14 -4.26 -2.41
N TRP A 68 -27.17 -3.29 -3.33
CA TRP A 68 -28.27 -3.16 -4.30
C TRP A 68 -28.36 -4.35 -5.25
N ILE A 69 -27.23 -4.81 -5.81
CA ILE A 69 -27.19 -5.99 -6.70
C ILE A 69 -27.67 -7.24 -5.98
N VAL A 70 -27.26 -7.45 -4.72
CA VAL A 70 -27.69 -8.60 -3.90
C VAL A 70 -29.20 -8.56 -3.62
N ASN A 71 -29.74 -7.38 -3.30
CA ASN A 71 -31.17 -7.22 -3.03
C ASN A 71 -32.06 -7.22 -4.28
N PHE A 72 -31.51 -6.92 -5.46
CA PHE A 72 -32.29 -6.88 -6.72
C PHE A 72 -32.38 -8.26 -7.40
N ASN A 73 -31.47 -9.19 -7.09
CA ASN A 73 -31.45 -10.57 -7.60
C ASN A 73 -32.05 -11.60 -6.62
N SER A 74 -32.70 -11.14 -5.53
CA SER A 74 -33.43 -11.97 -4.57
C SER A 74 -34.94 -11.95 -4.81
#